data_AF-A0A242K4L1-F1
#
_entry.id   AF-A0A242K4L1-F1
#
_cell.length_a   1.000
_cell.length_b   1.000
_cell.length_c   1.000
_cell.angle_alpha   90.00
_cell.angle_beta   90.00
_cell.angle_gamma   90.00
#
_symmetry.space_group_name_H-M   'P 1'
#
loop_
_entity.id
_entity.type
_entity.pdbx_description
1 polymer ?
#
loop_
_entity_poly.entity_id
_entity_poly.type
_entity_poly.pdbx_seq_one_letter_code
_entity_poly.pdbx_strand_id
1 'polypeptide(L)'
;MNKLLLDKRMLENKGTLSKIWGVPIKTKLRPKTVKELKKAGLDKYNQAIENNKEIDHLIHQIVDGKQLTSQEEETLKNRVLGDWAISKAKAEEIEYLVCIYYELDEQKIIAIYEVSNSELLEVPNSVHKKRVRWANGQSIECITDIKNCK
;
A
#
# COMPACT_ATOMS: atom_id res chain seq x y z
N MET A 1 -5.42 -25.74 9.75
CA MET A 1 -5.17 -24.40 10.31
C MET A 1 -4.57 -23.55 9.20
N ASN A 2 -5.44 -22.99 8.36
CA ASN A 2 -5.06 -22.17 7.22
C ASN A 2 -4.69 -20.80 7.76
N LYS A 3 -3.39 -20.56 7.97
CA LYS A 3 -2.88 -19.22 8.19
C LYS A 3 -3.38 -18.38 7.01
N LEU A 4 -4.10 -17.30 7.31
CA LEU A 4 -4.44 -16.25 6.35
C LEU A 4 -3.14 -15.51 6.00
N LEU A 5 -2.27 -16.21 5.27
CA LEU A 5 -1.09 -15.63 4.67
C LEU A 5 -1.62 -14.93 3.43
N LEU A 6 -1.74 -13.60 3.47
CA LEU A 6 -1.67 -12.77 2.27
C LEU A 6 -0.25 -12.91 1.72
N ASP A 7 0.05 -14.13 1.27
CA ASP A 7 1.38 -14.63 1.06
C ASP A 7 2.04 -13.74 0.01
N LYS A 8 3.32 -13.46 0.22
CA LYS A 8 4.18 -12.90 -0.83
C LYS A 8 4.01 -13.70 -2.14
N ARG A 9 3.70 -15.00 -2.04
CA ARG A 9 3.31 -15.89 -3.14
C ARG A 9 1.99 -15.53 -3.84
N MET A 10 0.98 -14.97 -3.16
CA MET A 10 -0.22 -14.44 -3.82
C MET A 10 0.08 -13.18 -4.64
N LEU A 11 1.01 -12.33 -4.18
CA LEU A 11 1.50 -11.18 -4.95
C LEU A 11 2.39 -11.60 -6.13
N GLU A 12 3.09 -12.73 -6.01
CA GLU A 12 3.91 -13.32 -7.07
C GLU A 12 3.08 -14.11 -8.09
N ASN A 13 1.93 -14.67 -7.67
CA ASN A 13 0.94 -15.29 -8.55
C ASN A 13 0.11 -14.23 -9.28
N LYS A 14 0.68 -13.71 -10.37
CA LYS A 14 0.04 -12.76 -11.31
C LYS A 14 -1.25 -13.27 -11.99
N GLY A 15 -1.79 -14.43 -11.61
CA GLY A 15 -2.86 -15.15 -12.31
C GLY A 15 -4.07 -15.57 -11.47
N THR A 16 -4.09 -15.32 -10.16
CA THR A 16 -5.27 -15.64 -9.33
C THR A 16 -6.20 -14.44 -9.24
N LEU A 17 -7.42 -14.60 -9.78
CA LEU A 17 -8.56 -13.69 -9.61
C LEU A 17 -8.92 -13.69 -8.11
N SER A 18 -8.42 -12.71 -7.36
CA SER A 18 -8.64 -12.60 -5.92
C SER A 18 -9.35 -11.28 -5.65
N LYS A 19 -10.49 -11.35 -4.95
CA LYS A 19 -11.25 -10.18 -4.45
C LYS A 19 -10.46 -9.36 -3.43
N ILE A 20 -9.37 -9.91 -2.90
CA ILE A 20 -8.49 -9.26 -1.92
C ILE A 20 -7.10 -9.10 -2.52
N TRP A 21 -6.52 -7.91 -2.42
CA TRP A 21 -5.18 -7.61 -2.92
C TRP A 21 -4.27 -7.04 -1.82
N GLY A 22 -3.07 -7.61 -1.69
CA GLY A 22 -2.06 -7.15 -0.74
C GLY A 22 -1.29 -5.93 -1.25
N VAL A 23 -1.22 -4.89 -0.43
CA VAL A 23 -0.57 -3.62 -0.72
C VAL A 23 0.65 -3.48 0.19
N PRO A 24 1.86 -3.83 -0.29
CA PRO A 24 3.06 -3.70 0.53
C PRO A 24 3.46 -2.22 0.66
N ILE A 25 3.52 -1.72 1.89
CA ILE A 25 4.01 -0.36 2.16
C ILE A 25 5.50 -0.41 2.47
N LYS A 26 6.26 0.36 1.69
CA LYS A 26 7.69 0.55 1.90
C LYS A 26 7.92 1.92 2.51
N THR A 27 8.60 1.93 3.64
CA THR A 27 9.04 3.12 4.36
C THR A 27 10.47 3.53 4.00
N LYS A 28 11.17 2.70 3.20
CA LYS A 28 12.53 2.96 2.74
C LYS A 28 12.61 3.05 1.22
N LEU A 29 13.30 4.09 0.74
CA LEU A 29 13.63 4.22 -0.67
C LEU A 29 14.63 3.15 -1.10
N ARG A 30 14.45 2.62 -2.30
CA ARG A 30 15.44 1.71 -2.89
C ARG A 30 16.73 2.48 -3.23
N PRO A 31 17.92 1.88 -3.09
CA PRO A 31 19.18 2.54 -3.44
C PRO A 31 19.22 3.11 -4.87
N LYS A 32 18.60 2.42 -5.83
CA LYS A 32 18.48 2.89 -7.22
C LYS A 32 17.63 4.17 -7.30
N THR A 33 16.46 4.19 -6.65
CA THR A 33 15.57 5.36 -6.59
C THR A 33 16.22 6.55 -5.91
N VAL A 34 17.00 6.32 -4.85
CA VAL A 34 17.79 7.37 -4.19
C VAL A 34 18.77 8.03 -5.17
N LYS A 35 19.53 7.22 -5.94
CA LYS A 35 20.47 7.75 -6.95
C LYS A 35 19.75 8.54 -8.04
N GLU A 36 18.59 8.06 -8.51
CA GLU A 36 17.79 8.74 -9.54
C GLU A 36 17.23 10.08 -9.05
N LEU A 37 16.66 10.11 -7.84
CA LEU A 37 16.11 11.33 -7.26
C LEU A 37 17.20 12.37 -6.99
N LYS A 38 18.36 11.96 -6.44
CA LYS A 38 19.50 12.87 -6.25
C LYS A 38 19.99 13.48 -7.57
N LYS A 39 19.93 12.73 -8.68
CA LYS A 39 20.24 13.25 -10.03
C LYS A 39 19.16 14.20 -10.56
N ALA A 40 17.89 13.96 -10.22
CA ALA A 40 16.76 14.76 -10.67
C ALA A 40 16.59 16.09 -9.90
N GLY A 41 17.19 16.21 -8.71
CA GLY A 41 17.20 17.42 -7.90
C GLY A 41 17.09 17.14 -6.40
N LEU A 42 17.77 17.94 -5.58
CA LEU A 42 17.83 17.74 -4.13
C LEU A 42 16.45 17.91 -3.46
N ASP A 43 15.63 18.84 -3.93
CA ASP A 43 14.30 19.10 -3.38
C ASP A 43 13.37 17.89 -3.54
N LYS A 44 13.36 17.27 -4.73
CA LYS A 44 12.58 16.04 -4.99
C LYS A 44 13.05 14.87 -4.14
N TYR A 45 14.36 14.78 -3.91
CA TYR A 45 14.92 13.77 -3.02
C TYR A 45 14.50 14.00 -1.56
N ASN A 46 14.63 15.23 -1.07
CA ASN A 46 14.28 15.59 0.31
C ASN A 46 12.79 15.36 0.58
N GLN A 47 11.91 15.81 -0.33
CA GLN A 47 10.47 15.57 -0.23
C GLN A 47 10.14 14.07 -0.19
N ALA A 48 10.80 13.26 -1.04
CA ALA A 48 10.59 11.82 -1.02
C ALA A 48 11.08 11.15 0.28
N ILE A 49 12.13 11.68 0.92
CA ILE A 49 12.61 11.20 2.22
C ILE A 49 11.61 11.57 3.32
N GLU A 50 11.12 12.81 3.35
CA GLU A 50 10.14 13.27 4.34
C GLU A 50 8.85 12.46 4.26
N ASN A 51 8.28 12.30 3.06
CA ASN A 51 7.07 11.48 2.88
C ASN A 51 7.27 10.03 3.36
N ASN A 52 8.46 9.46 3.20
CA ASN A 52 8.73 8.11 3.69
C ASN A 52 8.88 8.05 5.22
N LYS A 53 9.49 9.07 5.83
CA LYS A 53 9.58 9.18 7.29
C LYS A 53 8.22 9.37 7.93
N GLU A 54 7.37 10.20 7.32
CA GLU A 54 5.99 10.38 7.76
C GLU A 54 5.25 9.05 7.75
N ILE A 55 5.26 8.32 6.63
CA ILE A 55 4.61 7.00 6.55
C ILE A 55 5.20 6.00 7.56
N ASP A 56 6.52 5.98 7.75
CA ASP A 56 7.16 5.13 8.77
C ASP A 56 6.63 5.43 10.17
N HIS A 57 6.48 6.72 10.51
CA HIS A 57 5.93 7.16 11.77
C HIS A 57 4.47 6.70 11.96
N LEU A 58 3.62 6.87 10.95
CA LEU A 58 2.21 6.46 11.02
C LEU A 58 2.07 4.95 11.21
N ILE A 59 2.90 4.16 10.52
CA ILE A 59 2.91 2.70 10.66
C ILE A 59 3.28 2.32 12.09
N HIS A 60 4.31 2.93 12.66
CA HIS A 60 4.70 2.64 14.05
C HIS A 60 3.64 3.08 15.06
N GLN A 61 2.92 4.18 14.82
CA GLN A 61 1.77 4.54 15.65
C GLN A 61 0.70 3.44 15.62
N ILE A 62 0.34 2.92 14.44
CA ILE A 62 -0.64 1.83 14.32
C ILE A 62 -0.13 0.56 15.01
N VAL A 63 1.12 0.17 14.79
CA VAL A 63 1.73 -1.02 15.40
C VAL A 63 1.79 -0.91 16.93
N ASP A 64 1.98 0.30 17.46
CA ASP A 64 1.93 0.60 18.89
C ASP A 64 0.50 0.69 19.45
N GLY A 65 -0.53 0.48 18.62
CA GLY A 65 -1.94 0.57 19.02
C GLY A 65 -2.45 2.00 19.21
N LYS A 66 -1.74 3.01 18.70
CA LYS A 66 -2.16 4.42 18.76
C LYS A 66 -3.18 4.70 17.67
N GLN A 67 -4.17 5.52 18.00
CA GLN A 67 -5.12 6.03 17.02
C GLN A 67 -4.46 7.11 16.17
N LEU A 68 -4.68 7.04 14.86
CA LEU A 68 -4.30 8.09 13.92
C LEU A 68 -5.33 9.22 13.94
N THR A 69 -4.88 10.44 13.69
CA THR A 69 -5.76 11.55 13.36
C THR A 69 -6.34 11.39 11.95
N SER A 70 -7.45 12.08 11.66
CA SER A 70 -8.08 12.02 10.33
C SER A 70 -7.13 12.41 9.19
N GLN A 71 -6.19 13.32 9.43
CA GLN A 71 -5.19 13.71 8.45
C GLN A 71 -4.15 12.61 8.22
N GLU A 72 -3.73 11.92 9.27
CA GLU A 72 -2.79 10.80 9.19
C GLU A 72 -3.44 9.58 8.51
N GLU A 73 -4.70 9.29 8.81
CA GLU A 73 -5.48 8.26 8.11
C GLU A 73 -5.61 8.54 6.61
N GLU A 74 -5.89 9.79 6.24
CA GLU A 74 -5.97 10.21 4.86
C GLU A 74 -4.62 10.10 4.15
N THR A 75 -3.52 10.39 4.85
CA THR A 75 -2.15 10.24 4.33
C THR A 75 -1.83 8.77 4.02
N LEU A 76 -2.15 7.86 4.95
CA LEU A 76 -1.98 6.42 4.75
C LEU A 76 -2.90 5.89 3.63
N LYS A 77 -4.15 6.35 3.59
CA LYS A 77 -5.11 5.99 2.55
C LYS A 77 -4.61 6.37 1.16
N ASN A 78 -4.13 7.60 0.98
CA ASN A 78 -3.57 8.05 -0.30
C ASN A 78 -2.37 7.21 -0.74
N ARG A 79 -1.59 6.70 0.22
CA ARG A 79 -0.50 5.76 -0.07
C ARG A 79 -1.01 4.42 -0.60
N VAL A 80 -2.09 3.90 -0.03
CA VAL A 80 -2.68 2.61 -0.39
C VAL A 80 -3.47 2.68 -1.69
N LEU A 81 -4.27 3.72 -1.90
CA LEU A 81 -5.09 3.89 -3.10
C LEU A 81 -4.30 4.38 -4.32
N GLY A 82 -3.02 4.72 -4.14
CA GLY A 82 -2.16 5.33 -5.16
C GLY A 82 -1.92 4.49 -6.42
N ASP A 83 -0.91 4.85 -7.22
CA ASP A 83 -0.75 4.24 -8.54
C ASP A 83 -0.19 2.82 -8.45
N TRP A 84 -0.90 1.82 -8.96
CA TRP A 84 -0.49 0.42 -8.98
C TRP A 84 -0.24 -0.08 -10.38
N ALA A 85 0.81 -0.89 -10.55
CA ALA A 85 1.18 -1.48 -11.84
C ALA A 85 0.39 -2.77 -12.10
N ILE A 86 -0.93 -2.65 -12.23
CA ILE A 86 -1.89 -3.72 -12.52
C ILE A 86 -2.79 -3.28 -13.69
N SER A 87 -3.26 -4.24 -14.50
CA SER A 87 -4.21 -3.95 -15.58
C SER A 87 -5.59 -3.60 -15.03
N LYS A 88 -6.28 -2.65 -15.66
CA LYS A 88 -7.64 -2.22 -15.28
C LYS A 88 -8.61 -3.38 -15.06
N ALA A 89 -8.70 -4.33 -16.01
CA ALA A 89 -9.58 -5.50 -15.89
C ALA A 89 -9.35 -6.32 -14.60
N LYS A 90 -8.10 -6.47 -14.15
CA LYS A 90 -7.79 -7.17 -12.89
C LYS A 90 -8.07 -6.31 -11.66
N ALA A 91 -7.98 -4.99 -11.80
CA ALA A 91 -8.26 -4.07 -10.72
C ALA A 91 -9.77 -3.95 -10.44
N GLU A 92 -10.61 -4.05 -11.48
CA GLU A 92 -12.07 -4.03 -11.36
C GLU A 92 -12.63 -5.23 -10.57
N GLU A 93 -11.88 -6.33 -10.48
CA GLU A 93 -12.27 -7.51 -9.71
C GLU A 93 -11.82 -7.46 -8.23
N ILE A 94 -11.10 -6.42 -7.82
CA ILE A 94 -10.62 -6.25 -6.44
C ILE A 94 -11.69 -5.52 -5.63
N GLU A 95 -12.14 -6.16 -4.56
CA GLU A 95 -13.09 -5.60 -3.61
C GLU A 95 -12.36 -4.94 -2.43
N TYR A 96 -11.21 -5.49 -2.01
CA TYR A 96 -10.46 -5.05 -0.83
C TYR A 96 -8.96 -4.87 -1.10
N LEU A 97 -8.41 -3.75 -0.62
CA LEU A 97 -6.97 -3.51 -0.53
C LEU A 97 -6.51 -3.67 0.92
N VAL A 98 -5.57 -4.58 1.15
CA VAL A 98 -5.00 -4.83 2.49
C VAL A 98 -3.60 -4.26 2.56
N CYS A 99 -3.41 -3.26 3.41
CA CYS A 99 -2.15 -2.58 3.65
C CYS A 99 -1.24 -3.42 4.56
N ILE A 100 -0.08 -3.83 4.05
CA ILE A 100 0.84 -4.76 4.72
C ILE A 100 2.19 -4.10 4.95
N TYR A 101 2.63 -4.11 6.21
CA TYR A 101 3.98 -3.77 6.63
C TYR A 101 4.77 -5.04 6.97
N TYR A 102 6.09 -5.00 6.74
CA TYR A 102 6.99 -6.10 7.02
C TYR A 102 8.00 -5.66 8.09
N GLU A 103 7.85 -6.16 9.31
CA GLU A 103 8.73 -5.87 10.42
C GLU A 103 9.47 -7.16 10.81
N LEU A 104 10.80 -7.16 10.74
CA LEU A 104 11.64 -8.33 11.08
C LEU A 104 11.19 -9.63 10.38
N ASP A 105 10.86 -9.53 9.09
CA ASP A 105 10.32 -10.62 8.25
C ASP A 105 8.91 -11.12 8.63
N GLU A 106 8.25 -10.50 9.61
CA GLU A 106 6.85 -10.74 9.94
C GLU A 106 5.92 -9.79 9.19
N GLN A 107 4.81 -10.32 8.69
CA GLN A 107 3.76 -9.54 8.04
C GLN A 107 2.81 -8.97 9.08
N LYS A 108 2.65 -7.65 9.08
CA LYS A 108 1.68 -6.93 9.88
C LYS A 108 0.68 -6.23 8.96
N ILE A 109 -0.60 -6.53 9.14
CA ILE A 109 -1.68 -5.82 8.44
C ILE A 109 -2.00 -4.59 9.26
N ILE A 110 -1.96 -3.43 8.63
CA ILE A 110 -2.11 -2.14 9.31
C ILE A 110 -3.36 -1.37 8.88
N ALA A 111 -3.97 -1.73 7.76
CA ALA A 111 -5.25 -1.16 7.30
C ALA A 111 -5.92 -2.04 6.24
N ILE A 112 -7.24 -2.00 6.17
CA ILE A 112 -8.05 -2.62 5.11
C ILE A 112 -9.00 -1.57 4.52
N TYR A 113 -8.96 -1.44 3.20
CA TYR A 113 -9.80 -0.52 2.44
C TYR A 113 -10.76 -1.30 1.53
N GLU A 114 -12.05 -0.98 1.60
CA GLU A 114 -13.02 -1.36 0.58
C GLU A 114 -12.88 -0.46 -0.64
N VAL A 115 -12.76 -1.07 -1.82
CA VAL A 115 -12.62 -0.38 -3.11
C VAL A 115 -13.60 -0.89 -4.17
N SER A 116 -14.49 -1.83 -3.81
CA SER A 116 -15.52 -2.41 -4.68
C SER A 116 -16.36 -1.37 -5.44
N ASN A 117 -16.67 -0.24 -4.79
CA ASN A 117 -17.47 0.86 -5.34
C ASN A 117 -16.62 2.05 -5.81
N SER A 118 -15.30 1.89 -5.89
CA SER A 118 -14.40 2.99 -6.23
C SER A 118 -14.15 3.09 -7.73
N GLU A 119 -14.13 4.31 -8.25
CA GLU A 119 -13.74 4.57 -9.63
C GLU A 119 -12.25 4.27 -9.86
N LEU A 120 -11.96 3.55 -10.95
CA LEU A 120 -10.60 3.24 -11.39
C LEU A 120 -10.12 4.22 -12.46
N LEU A 121 -9.09 4.99 -12.10
CA LEU A 121 -8.43 5.97 -12.96
C LEU A 121 -7.19 5.35 -13.61
N GLU A 122 -7.10 5.41 -14.94
CA GLU A 122 -5.86 5.07 -15.64
C GLU A 122 -4.85 6.21 -15.50
N VAL A 123 -3.65 5.88 -15.03
CA VAL A 123 -2.58 6.87 -14.82
C VAL A 123 -1.53 6.71 -15.92
N PRO A 124 -1.31 7.76 -16.74
CA PRO A 124 -0.26 7.74 -17.75
C PRO A 124 1.11 7.68 -17.07
N ASN A 125 1.95 6.75 -17.53
CA ASN A 125 3.31 6.58 -17.02
C ASN A 125 4.30 6.63 -18.19
N SER A 126 5.39 7.38 -18.02
CA SER A 126 6.46 7.57 -19.01
C SER A 126 7.24 6.28 -19.33
N VAL A 127 7.08 5.23 -18.51
CA VAL A 127 7.82 3.97 -18.63
C VAL A 127 6.86 2.79 -18.81
N HIS A 128 6.39 2.56 -20.04
CA HIS A 128 5.74 1.36 -20.63
C HIS A 128 4.73 0.50 -19.82
N LYS A 129 4.39 0.86 -18.58
CA LYS A 129 3.48 0.12 -17.71
C LYS A 129 2.35 1.05 -17.35
N LYS A 130 1.18 0.80 -17.95
CA LYS A 130 -0.09 1.40 -17.53
C LYS A 130 -0.28 1.12 -16.03
N ARG A 131 -0.63 2.15 -15.30
CA ARG A 131 -0.94 2.06 -13.87
C ARG A 131 -2.39 2.43 -13.67
N VAL A 132 -2.97 1.92 -12.60
CA VAL A 132 -4.32 2.30 -12.18
C VAL A 132 -4.28 2.84 -10.76
N ARG A 133 -5.21 3.73 -10.45
CA ARG A 133 -5.44 4.31 -9.14
C ARG A 133 -6.91 4.18 -8.82
N TRP A 134 -7.24 3.91 -7.56
CA TRP A 134 -8.62 4.03 -7.09
C TRP A 134 -8.86 5.47 -6.63
N ALA A 135 -9.96 6.09 -7.10
CA ALA A 135 -10.27 7.49 -6.81
C ALA A 135 -10.60 7.72 -5.33
N ASN A 136 -11.17 6.70 -4.69
CA ASN A 136 -11.55 6.71 -3.29
C ASN A 136 -11.47 5.30 -2.69
N GLY A 137 -11.76 5.20 -1.41
CA GLY A 137 -11.76 3.94 -0.69
C GLY A 137 -12.26 4.20 0.71
N GLN A 138 -13.06 3.29 1.23
CA GLN A 138 -13.53 3.37 2.61
C GLN A 138 -12.60 2.52 3.46
N SER A 139 -11.96 3.11 4.48
CA SER A 139 -11.29 2.31 5.49
C SER A 139 -12.37 1.57 6.26
N ILE A 140 -12.34 0.24 6.21
CA ILE A 140 -13.25 -0.58 7.02
C ILE A 140 -12.63 -0.81 8.39
N GLU A 141 -11.29 -0.88 8.45
CA GLU A 141 -10.58 -1.24 9.68
C GLU A 141 -9.10 -0.82 9.63
N CYS A 142 -8.64 -0.01 10.58
CA CYS A 142 -7.22 0.15 10.91
C CYS A 142 -6.88 -0.92 11.97
N ILE A 143 -6.54 -2.12 11.50
CA ILE A 143 -6.44 -3.30 12.37
C ILE A 143 -5.16 -3.26 13.19
N THR A 144 -5.32 -3.23 14.52
CA THR A 144 -4.22 -3.26 15.50
C THR A 144 -3.75 -4.67 15.86
N ASP A 145 -4.39 -5.73 15.39
CA ASP A 145 -3.90 -7.11 15.55
C ASP A 145 -4.79 -8.04 14.72
N ILE A 146 -4.33 -8.53 13.56
CA ILE A 146 -4.79 -9.87 13.14
C ILE A 146 -4.04 -10.83 14.04
N LYS A 147 -4.60 -11.09 15.23
CA LYS A 147 -4.19 -12.22 16.05
C LYS A 147 -4.19 -13.43 15.15
N ASN A 148 -2.99 -14.01 14.96
CA ASN A 148 -2.71 -15.27 14.30
C ASN A 148 -4.00 -16.08 14.10
N CYS A 149 -4.49 -16.14 12.86
CA CYS A 149 -5.50 -17.13 12.52
C CYS A 149 -4.91 -18.49 12.89
N LYS A 150 -5.44 -19.03 14.00
CA LYS A 150 -5.19 -20.39 14.45
C LYS A 150 -5.72 -21.30 13.35
#